data_AF-A0A0G1LRY7-F1
#
_entry.id   AF-A0A0G1LRY7-F1
#
_cell.length_a   1.000
_cell.length_b   1.000
_cell.length_c   1.000
_cell.angle_alpha   90.00
_cell.angle_beta   90.00
_cell.angle_gamma   90.00
#
_symmetry.space_group_name_H-M   'P 1'
#
loop_
_entity.id
_entity.type
_entity.pdbx_description
1 polymer ?
#
loop_
_entity_poly.entity_id
_entity_poly.type
_entity_poly.pdbx_seq_one_letter_code
_entity_poly.pdbx_strand_id
1 'polypeptide(L)'
;MKKPIRSLLDYLLLTILVSVAIILTLYFNGNKLFQQVVVIGLSILYIVWGILHHLKEKTLRAQIVLEYVLFGLLGSLVVIGLLK
;
A
#
# COMPACT_ATOMS: atom_id res chain seq x y z
N MET A 1 12.36 23.04 6.54
CA MET A 1 10.89 23.20 6.50
C MET A 1 10.26 22.17 7.44
N LYS A 2 9.55 22.59 8.50
CA LYS A 2 8.90 21.64 9.43
C LYS A 2 7.75 20.96 8.70
N LYS A 3 7.88 19.67 8.36
CA LYS A 3 6.75 18.89 7.84
C LYS A 3 5.66 18.87 8.94
N PRO A 4 4.41 19.22 8.63
CA PRO A 4 3.36 19.29 9.64
C PRO A 4 3.15 17.91 10.28
N ILE A 5 2.86 17.85 11.58
CA ILE A 5 2.60 16.59 12.33
C ILE A 5 1.57 15.70 11.63
N ARG A 6 0.63 16.29 10.87
CA ARG A 6 -0.32 15.57 10.00
C ARG A 6 0.35 14.64 9.00
N SER A 7 1.45 15.04 8.35
CA SER A 7 2.15 14.16 7.42
C SER A 7 2.71 12.94 8.15
N LEU A 8 3.22 13.12 9.38
CA LEU A 8 3.76 12.01 10.18
C LEU A 8 2.69 10.94 10.47
N LEU A 9 1.47 11.36 10.83
CA LEU A 9 0.36 10.44 11.10
C LEU A 9 -0.11 9.70 9.84
N ASP A 10 -0.14 10.37 8.68
CA ASP A 10 -0.48 9.72 7.42
C ASP A 10 0.56 8.62 7.09
N TYR A 11 1.85 8.87 7.28
CA TYR A 11 2.90 7.86 7.08
C TYR A 11 2.87 6.75 8.14
N LEU A 12 2.50 7.06 9.39
CA LEU A 12 2.31 6.06 10.44
C LEU A 12 1.18 5.09 10.06
N LEU A 13 0.07 5.59 9.54
CA LEU A 13 -1.05 4.78 9.05
C LEU A 13 -0.57 3.83 7.94
N LEU A 14 0.18 4.33 6.97
CA LEU A 14 0.73 3.49 5.89
C LEU A 14 1.66 2.40 6.45
N THR A 15 2.50 2.75 7.43
CA THR A 15 3.42 1.82 8.07
C THR A 15 2.67 0.69 8.78
N ILE A 16 1.58 1.02 9.47
CA ILE A 16 0.72 0.03 10.14
C ILE A 16 0.04 -0.88 9.11
N LEU A 17 -0.53 -0.32 8.03
CA LEU A 17 -1.16 -1.11 6.97
C LEU A 17 -0.20 -2.12 6.35
N VAL A 18 1.01 -1.69 6.00
CA VAL A 18 2.05 -2.57 5.43
C VAL A 18 2.48 -3.62 6.45
N SER A 19 2.72 -3.24 7.71
CA SER A 19 3.12 -4.17 8.77
C SER A 19 2.07 -5.25 9.00
N VAL A 20 0.79 -4.87 9.07
CA VAL A 20 -0.33 -5.81 9.20
C VAL A 20 -0.38 -6.76 8.01
N ALA A 21 -0.25 -6.26 6.78
CA ALA A 21 -0.26 -7.11 5.60
C ALA A 21 0.92 -8.09 5.56
N ILE A 22 2.12 -7.68 5.99
CA ILE A 22 3.28 -8.57 6.14
C ILE A 22 2.98 -9.67 7.16
N ILE A 23 2.48 -9.30 8.36
CA ILE A 23 2.14 -10.24 9.42
C ILE A 23 1.09 -11.24 8.93
N LEU A 24 0.02 -10.78 8.27
CA LEU A 24 -1.02 -11.66 7.73
C LEU A 24 -0.48 -12.57 6.63
N THR A 25 0.38 -12.07 5.74
CA THR A 25 0.99 -12.88 4.68
C THR A 25 1.87 -14.00 5.27
N LEU A 26 2.62 -13.71 6.33
CA LEU A 26 3.42 -14.71 7.05
C LEU A 26 2.56 -15.68 7.86
N TYR A 27 1.48 -15.20 8.48
CA TYR A 27 0.55 -16.01 9.25
C TYR A 27 -0.18 -17.04 8.37
N PHE A 28 -0.62 -16.62 7.18
CA PHE A 28 -1.29 -17.49 6.20
C PHE A 28 -0.30 -18.22 5.27
N ASN A 29 0.95 -18.43 5.69
CA ASN A 29 1.92 -19.19 4.91
C ASN A 29 1.40 -20.60 4.59
N GLY A 30 1.53 -21.01 3.32
CA GLY A 30 0.96 -22.25 2.79
C GLY A 30 -0.48 -22.11 2.26
N ASN A 31 -1.19 -21.02 2.58
CA ASN A 31 -2.51 -20.71 2.02
C ASN A 31 -2.41 -19.57 0.99
N LYS A 32 -2.07 -19.94 -0.25
CA LYS A 32 -1.87 -18.99 -1.36
C LYS A 32 -3.04 -18.05 -1.58
N LEU A 33 -4.27 -18.55 -1.48
CA LEU A 33 -5.46 -17.74 -1.74
C LEU A 33 -5.56 -16.58 -0.74
N PHE A 34 -5.36 -16.86 0.55
CA PHE A 34 -5.38 -15.82 1.58
C PHE A 34 -4.21 -14.85 1.43
N GLN A 35 -3.01 -15.33 1.12
CA GLN A 35 -1.85 -14.46 0.86
C GLN A 35 -2.09 -13.53 -0.34
N GLN A 36 -2.66 -14.03 -1.44
CA GLN A 36 -3.03 -13.22 -2.60
C GLN A 36 -4.07 -12.16 -2.24
N VAL A 37 -5.12 -12.52 -1.51
CA VAL A 37 -6.16 -11.57 -1.05
C VAL A 37 -5.55 -10.47 -0.19
N VAL A 38 -4.65 -10.81 0.73
CA VAL A 38 -3.94 -9.82 1.58
C VAL A 38 -3.09 -8.87 0.74
N VAL A 39 -2.32 -9.39 -0.21
CA VAL A 39 -1.42 -8.59 -1.06
C VAL A 39 -2.19 -7.67 -2.02
N ILE A 40 -3.26 -8.18 -2.63
CA ILE A 40 -4.15 -7.39 -3.49
C ILE A 40 -4.85 -6.32 -2.66
N GLY A 41 -5.37 -6.68 -1.48
CA GLY A 41 -6.00 -5.76 -0.54
C GLY A 41 -5.06 -4.63 -0.12
N LEU A 42 -3.82 -4.95 0.25
CA LEU A 42 -2.79 -3.96 0.57
C LEU A 42 -2.54 -3.02 -0.62
N SER A 43 -2.47 -3.55 -1.83
CA SER A 43 -2.19 -2.75 -3.03
C SER A 43 -3.31 -1.75 -3.32
N ILE A 44 -4.57 -2.16 -3.16
CA ILE A 44 -5.73 -1.26 -3.26
C ILE A 44 -5.67 -0.18 -2.17
N LEU A 45 -5.41 -0.57 -0.92
CA LEU A 45 -5.30 0.35 0.20
C LEU A 45 -4.15 1.35 0.02
N TYR A 46 -3.01 0.91 -0.53
CA TYR A 46 -1.88 1.77 -0.86
C TYR A 46 -2.25 2.83 -1.90
N ILE A 47 -2.94 2.43 -2.98
CA ILE A 47 -3.41 3.36 -4.02
C ILE A 47 -4.38 4.38 -3.43
N VAL A 48 -5.39 3.91 -2.68
CA VAL A 48 -6.39 4.78 -2.05
C VAL A 48 -5.73 5.74 -1.06
N TRP A 49 -4.83 5.25 -0.22
CA TRP A 49 -4.06 6.09 0.71
C TRP A 49 -3.25 7.15 -0.03
N GLY A 50 -2.56 6.78 -1.10
CA GLY A 50 -1.75 7.70 -1.92
C GLY A 50 -2.60 8.83 -2.51
N ILE A 51 -3.76 8.49 -3.07
CA ILE A 51 -4.72 9.46 -3.61
C ILE A 51 -5.22 10.38 -2.50
N LEU A 52 -5.67 9.83 -1.37
CA LEU A 52 -6.21 10.63 -0.25
C LEU A 52 -5.15 11.55 0.37
N HIS A 53 -3.90 11.09 0.51
CA HIS A 53 -2.80 11.90 1.02
C HIS A 53 -2.51 13.10 0.10
N HIS A 54 -2.40 12.86 -1.22
CA HIS A 54 -2.12 13.93 -2.19
C HIS A 54 -3.32 14.86 -2.42
N LEU A 55 -4.56 14.38 -2.24
CA LEU A 55 -5.74 15.24 -2.20
C LEU A 55 -5.69 16.22 -1.02
N LYS A 56 -5.34 15.74 0.18
CA LYS A 56 -5.21 16.57 1.39
C LYS A 56 -4.09 17.61 1.23
N GLU A 57 -2.99 17.24 0.58
CA GLU A 57 -1.86 18.13 0.33
C GLU A 57 -2.05 19.06 -0.88
N LYS A 58 -3.16 18.94 -1.62
CA LYS A 58 -3.44 19.68 -2.87
C LYS A 58 -2.37 19.48 -3.95
N THR A 59 -1.72 18.33 -3.92
CA THR A 59 -0.65 17.95 -4.85
C THR A 59 -1.10 16.88 -5.85
N LEU A 60 -2.35 16.39 -5.76
CA LEU A 60 -2.86 15.33 -6.64
C LEU A 60 -2.78 15.73 -8.13
N ARG A 61 -2.10 14.91 -8.92
CA ARG A 61 -2.02 14.99 -10.38
C ARG A 61 -2.22 13.59 -10.96
N ALA A 62 -2.72 13.50 -12.19
CA ALA A 62 -2.95 12.21 -12.86
C ALA A 62 -1.69 11.33 -12.92
N GLN A 63 -0.51 11.96 -13.10
CA GLN A 63 0.78 11.26 -13.08
C GLN A 63 1.06 10.59 -11.72
N ILE A 64 0.74 11.25 -10.61
CA ILE A 64 0.91 10.68 -9.27
C ILE A 64 -0.04 9.49 -9.09
N VAL A 65 -1.30 9.62 -9.51
CA VAL A 65 -2.25 8.49 -9.45
C VAL A 65 -1.72 7.30 -10.24
N LEU A 66 -1.19 7.54 -11.44
CA LEU A 66 -0.58 6.50 -12.26
C LEU A 66 0.62 5.86 -11.57
N GLU A 67 1.50 6.63 -10.93
CA GLU A 67 2.63 6.10 -10.15
C GLU A 67 2.14 5.12 -9.08
N TYR A 68 1.18 5.52 -8.23
CA TYR A 68 0.65 4.66 -7.18
C TYR A 68 -0.01 3.38 -7.74
N VAL A 69 -0.74 3.48 -8.84
CA VAL A 69 -1.34 2.33 -9.50
C VAL A 69 -0.26 1.38 -10.03
N LEU A 70 0.74 1.91 -10.73
CA LEU A 70 1.84 1.10 -11.29
C LEU A 70 2.66 0.42 -10.18
N PHE A 71 2.98 1.12 -9.10
CA PHE A 71 3.71 0.53 -7.97
C PHE A 71 2.87 -0.50 -7.20
N GLY A 72 1.57 -0.24 -7.00
CA GLY A 72 0.66 -1.22 -6.39
C GLY A 72 0.54 -2.50 -7.22
N LEU A 73 0.40 -2.36 -8.54
CA LEU A 73 0.36 -3.50 -9.47
C LEU A 73 1.69 -4.25 -9.52
N LEU A 74 2.81 -3.54 -9.70
CA LEU A 74 4.13 -4.16 -9.75
C LEU A 74 4.44 -4.90 -8.44
N GLY A 75 4.22 -4.25 -7.30
CA GLY A 75 4.45 -4.83 -5.99
C GLY A 75 3.61 -6.08 -5.75
N SER A 76 2.30 -6.03 -6.06
CA SER A 76 1.44 -7.22 -5.93
C SER A 76 1.86 -8.35 -6.85
N LEU A 77 2.15 -8.08 -8.12
CA LEU A 77 2.58 -9.11 -9.08
C LEU A 77 3.89 -9.78 -8.65
N VAL A 78 4.87 -8.99 -8.19
CA VAL A 78 6.14 -9.53 -7.71
C VAL A 78 5.92 -10.43 -6.50
N VAL A 79 5.16 -9.97 -5.49
CA VAL A 79 4.94 -10.78 -4.29
C VAL A 79 4.14 -12.04 -4.62
N ILE A 80 3.06 -11.93 -5.39
CA ILE A 80 2.23 -13.06 -5.79
C ILE A 80 3.04 -14.10 -6.59
N GLY A 81 3.92 -13.64 -7.49
CA GLY A 81 4.81 -14.51 -8.26
C GLY A 81 5.84 -15.27 -7.41
N LEU A 82 6.12 -14.79 -6.19
CA LEU A 82 7.04 -15.42 -5.23
C LEU A 82 6.33 -16.32 -4.20
N LEU A 83 4.99 -16.33 -4.16
CA LEU A 83 4.25 -17.19 -3.23
C LEU A 83 4.42 -18.66 -3.61
N LYS A 84 4.84 -19.48 -2.64
CA LYS A 84 5.14 -20.91 -2.81
C LYS A 84 3.94 -21.81 -2.63
#